data_AF-A0A212CNW1-F1
#
_entry.id   AF-A0A212CNW1-F1
#
_cell.length_a   1.000
_cell.length_b   1.000
_cell.length_c   1.000
_cell.angle_alpha   90.00
_cell.angle_beta   90.00
_cell.angle_gamma   90.00
#
_symmetry.space_group_name_H-M   'P 1'
#
loop_
_entity.id
_entity.type
_entity.pdbx_description
1 polymer ?
#
loop_
_entity_poly.entity_id
_entity_poly.type
_entity_poly.pdbx_seq_one_letter_code
_entity_poly.pdbx_strand_id
1 'polypeptide(L)'
;MLARALPISLSLSPRATALDRYGLQKAGFTHVLNAAHGRWNVDTGPDYYRDMAIEYHGVEADDLPTFDLSVFFYPAAAFIDAALRYDHSKRPCPPAVPPP
;
A
#
# COMPACT_ATOMS: atom_id res chain seq x y z
N MET A 1 -27.86 10.99 -3.18
CA MET A 1 -26.39 11.11 -3.24
C MET A 1 -25.79 9.80 -2.77
N LEU A 2 -25.05 9.09 -3.62
CA LEU A 2 -24.37 7.84 -3.25
C LEU A 2 -22.96 8.18 -2.73
N ALA A 3 -22.81 8.30 -1.42
CA ALA A 3 -21.49 8.30 -0.80
C ALA A 3 -20.98 6.85 -0.76
N ARG A 4 -20.23 6.43 -1.78
CA ARG A 4 -19.44 5.20 -1.68
C ARG A 4 -18.28 5.49 -0.74
N ALA A 5 -18.39 5.05 0.50
CA ALA A 5 -17.20 4.75 1.29
C ALA A 5 -16.39 3.74 0.48
N LEU A 6 -15.24 4.14 -0.08
CA LEU A 6 -14.32 3.15 -0.63
C LEU A 6 -13.95 2.23 0.55
N PRO A 7 -14.19 0.91 0.42
CA PRO A 7 -13.79 -0.01 1.45
C PRO A 7 -12.26 -0.01 1.52
N ILE A 8 -11.75 -0.09 2.74
CA ILE A 8 -10.40 -0.50 3.08
C ILE A 8 -9.99 -1.62 2.10
N SER A 9 -9.01 -1.37 1.23
CA SER A 9 -8.68 -2.30 0.16
C SER A 9 -7.22 -2.74 0.23
N LEU A 10 -7.04 -4.06 0.26
CA LEU A 10 -5.76 -4.72 0.08
C LEU A 10 -5.78 -5.38 -1.29
N SER A 11 -4.76 -5.14 -2.12
CA SER A 11 -4.64 -5.73 -3.46
C SER A 11 -3.29 -6.42 -3.63
N LEU A 12 -3.32 -7.62 -4.20
CA LEU A 12 -2.13 -8.29 -4.71
C LEU A 12 -1.99 -7.95 -6.19
N SER A 13 -0.79 -7.55 -6.63
CA SER A 13 -0.58 -7.07 -7.99
C SER A 13 0.84 -7.37 -8.50
N PRO A 14 1.02 -7.57 -9.82
CA PRO A 14 2.32 -7.83 -10.41
C PRO A 14 3.20 -6.58 -10.46
N ARG A 15 4.49 -6.77 -10.74
CA ARG A 15 5.49 -5.70 -10.92
C ARG A 15 5.02 -4.56 -11.83
N ALA A 16 4.31 -4.87 -12.92
CA ALA A 16 3.82 -3.87 -13.87
C ALA A 16 2.94 -2.81 -13.20
N THR A 17 2.10 -3.21 -12.25
CA THR A 17 1.24 -2.30 -11.48
C THR A 17 2.06 -1.40 -10.56
N ALA A 18 3.11 -1.93 -9.93
CA ALA A 18 4.00 -1.15 -9.07
C ALA A 18 4.74 -0.04 -9.83
N LEU A 19 4.96 -0.21 -11.14
CA LEU A 19 5.61 0.77 -12.02
C LEU A 19 4.64 1.76 -12.67
N ASP A 20 3.33 1.51 -12.61
CA ASP A 20 2.33 2.43 -13.15
C ASP A 20 2.00 3.54 -12.12
N ARG A 21 2.93 4.49 -11.96
CA ARG A 21 2.77 5.62 -11.03
C ARG A 21 1.46 6.39 -11.24
N TYR A 22 1.05 6.56 -12.50
CA TYR A 22 -0.20 7.26 -12.83
C TYR A 22 -1.42 6.43 -12.41
N GLY A 23 -1.44 5.12 -12.71
CA GLY A 23 -2.50 4.22 -12.28
C GLY A 23 -2.63 4.16 -10.76
N LEU A 24 -1.50 4.05 -10.05
CA LEU A 24 -1.46 4.04 -8.58
C LEU A 24 -2.04 5.32 -7.99
N GLN A 25 -1.63 6.49 -8.50
CA GLN A 25 -2.15 7.78 -8.03
C GLN A 25 -3.64 7.93 -8.34
N LYS A 26 -4.07 7.59 -9.56
CA LYS A 26 -5.47 7.69 -9.99
C LYS A 26 -6.39 6.78 -9.17
N ALA A 27 -5.91 5.60 -8.79
CA ALA A 27 -6.64 4.66 -7.96
C ALA A 27 -6.60 5.01 -6.45
N GLY A 28 -5.77 5.99 -6.05
CA GLY A 28 -5.67 6.45 -4.66
C GLY A 28 -4.85 5.55 -3.76
N PHE A 29 -3.85 4.84 -4.29
CA PHE A 29 -2.92 4.05 -3.47
C PHE A 29 -2.09 4.96 -2.56
N THR A 30 -1.98 4.56 -1.30
CA THR A 30 -1.26 5.30 -0.25
C THR A 30 -0.08 4.52 0.32
N HIS A 31 -0.05 3.20 0.14
CA HIS A 31 0.99 2.32 0.67
C HIS A 31 1.35 1.27 -0.38
N VAL A 32 2.64 0.96 -0.50
CA VAL A 32 3.17 -0.11 -1.36
C VAL A 32 4.07 -1.01 -0.53
N LEU A 33 3.70 -2.29 -0.43
CA LEU A 33 4.56 -3.35 0.10
C LEU A 33 5.12 -4.16 -1.08
N ASN A 34 6.43 -4.09 -1.30
CA ASN A 34 7.12 -4.86 -2.34
C ASN A 34 7.75 -6.11 -1.72
N ALA A 35 7.14 -7.27 -1.98
CA ALA A 35 7.60 -8.56 -1.47
C ALA A 35 8.85 -9.12 -2.19
N ALA A 36 9.30 -8.47 -3.25
CA ALA A 36 10.47 -8.85 -4.04
C ALA A 36 11.42 -7.63 -4.17
N HIS A 37 11.67 -6.92 -3.06
CA HIS A 37 12.58 -5.79 -3.04
C HIS A 37 14.02 -6.25 -3.35
N GLY A 38 14.81 -5.35 -3.94
CA GLY A 38 16.24 -5.54 -4.11
C GLY A 38 16.71 -5.32 -5.55
N ARG A 39 18.00 -5.00 -5.69
CA ARG A 39 18.65 -4.65 -6.97
C ARG A 39 18.56 -5.74 -8.04
N TRP A 40 18.48 -6.99 -7.60
CA TRP A 40 18.39 -8.15 -8.49
C TRP A 40 16.95 -8.64 -8.70
N ASN A 41 15.98 -8.00 -8.04
CA ASN A 41 14.56 -8.32 -8.05
C ASN A 41 13.75 -7.11 -8.57
N VAL A 42 12.64 -6.76 -7.92
CA VAL A 42 11.86 -5.56 -8.23
C VAL A 42 12.51 -4.36 -7.56
N ASP A 43 13.45 -3.73 -8.27
CA ASP A 43 14.14 -2.52 -7.83
C ASP A 43 13.26 -1.28 -7.94
N THR A 44 12.17 -1.25 -7.18
CA THR A 44 11.39 -0.05 -6.90
C THR A 44 11.69 0.36 -5.47
N GLY A 45 12.67 1.21 -5.25
CA GLY A 45 12.95 1.78 -3.93
C GLY A 45 11.97 2.88 -3.52
N PRO A 46 12.04 3.37 -2.28
CA PRO A 46 11.24 4.52 -1.84
C PRO A 46 11.42 5.74 -2.75
N ASP A 47 12.63 5.94 -3.31
CA ASP A 47 12.93 7.02 -4.25
C ASP A 47 12.07 6.98 -5.53
N TYR A 48 11.64 5.80 -5.96
CA TYR A 48 10.75 5.66 -7.11
C TYR A 48 9.40 6.35 -6.89
N TYR A 49 8.94 6.38 -5.63
CA TYR A 49 7.68 6.97 -5.19
C TYR A 49 7.83 8.33 -4.51
N ARG A 50 9.03 8.92 -4.45
CA ARG A 50 9.34 10.11 -3.62
C ARG A 50 8.41 11.32 -3.82
N ASP A 51 7.91 11.51 -5.03
CA ASP A 51 7.04 12.63 -5.40
C ASP A 51 5.54 12.26 -5.29
N MET A 52 5.24 11.12 -4.69
CA MET A 52 3.90 10.58 -4.47
C MET A 52 3.64 10.50 -2.97
N ALA A 53 2.37 10.65 -2.57
CA ALA A 53 1.95 10.41 -1.19
C ALA A 53 1.81 8.89 -0.91
N ILE A 54 2.87 8.13 -1.22
CA ILE A 54 2.95 6.68 -1.04
C ILE A 54 4.01 6.36 0.00
N GLU A 55 3.63 5.63 1.03
CA GLU A 55 4.56 5.01 1.96
C GLU A 55 5.03 3.65 1.42
N TYR A 56 6.32 3.36 1.54
CA TYR A 56 6.94 2.20 0.92
C TYR A 56 7.55 1.25 1.96
N HIS A 57 7.27 -0.05 1.83
CA HIS A 57 7.92 -1.11 2.59
C HIS A 57 8.46 -2.18 1.63
N GLY A 58 9.77 -2.38 1.63
CA GLY A 58 10.43 -3.42 0.83
C GLY A 58 10.80 -4.62 1.69
N VAL A 59 10.47 -5.82 1.21
CA VAL A 59 10.95 -7.09 1.75
C VAL A 59 11.94 -7.67 0.74
N GLU A 60 13.21 -7.74 1.11
CA GLU A 60 14.23 -8.41 0.31
C GLU A 60 14.07 -9.92 0.48
N ALA A 61 13.23 -10.52 -0.36
CA ALA A 61 13.00 -11.94 -0.39
C ALA A 61 13.27 -12.53 -1.77
N ASP A 62 13.86 -13.72 -1.76
CA ASP A 62 14.02 -14.55 -2.95
C ASP A 62 12.85 -15.53 -3.05
N ASP A 63 12.36 -15.77 -4.27
CA ASP A 63 11.33 -16.78 -4.55
C ASP A 63 11.96 -18.19 -4.60
N LEU A 64 12.45 -18.63 -3.44
CA LEU A 64 13.10 -19.92 -3.25
C LEU A 64 12.46 -20.65 -2.05
N PRO A 65 12.23 -21.96 -2.14
CA PRO A 65 11.65 -22.73 -1.03
C PRO A 65 12.57 -22.80 0.19
N THR A 66 13.86 -22.49 0.02
CA THR A 66 14.87 -22.43 1.07
C THR A 66 14.96 -21.05 1.74
N PHE A 67 14.31 -20.03 1.19
CA PHE A 67 14.30 -18.70 1.76
C PHE A 67 13.33 -18.65 2.94
N ASP A 68 13.81 -18.24 4.12
CA ASP A 68 12.96 -18.10 5.29
C ASP A 68 12.18 -16.77 5.23
N LEU A 69 10.99 -16.82 4.62
CA LEU A 69 10.09 -15.67 4.55
C LEU A 69 9.44 -15.35 5.91
N SER A 70 9.47 -16.28 6.87
CA SER A 70 8.70 -16.16 8.12
C SER A 70 9.18 -14.99 8.98
N VAL A 71 10.46 -14.63 8.89
CA VAL A 71 11.06 -13.50 9.60
C VAL A 71 10.42 -12.16 9.24
N PHE A 72 9.80 -12.06 8.06
CA PHE A 72 9.15 -10.84 7.57
C PHE A 72 7.65 -10.78 7.87
N PHE A 73 7.04 -11.85 8.36
CA PHE A 73 5.58 -11.90 8.55
C PHE A 73 5.07 -10.84 9.52
N TYR A 74 5.69 -10.71 10.69
CA TYR A 74 5.25 -9.72 11.69
C TYR A 74 5.50 -8.27 11.24
N PRO A 75 6.69 -7.90 10.73
CA PRO A 75 6.93 -6.56 10.19
C PRO A 75 5.98 -6.20 9.04
N ALA A 76 5.77 -7.11 8.08
CA ALA A 76 4.86 -6.89 6.96
C ALA A 76 3.41 -6.73 7.42
N ALA A 77 2.95 -7.61 8.33
CA ALA A 77 1.61 -7.52 8.89
C ALA A 77 1.38 -6.21 9.66
N ALA A 78 2.38 -5.75 10.42
CA ALA A 78 2.30 -4.47 11.13
C ALA A 78 2.21 -3.28 10.16
N PHE A 79 2.96 -3.30 9.05
CA PHE A 79 2.85 -2.28 8.01
C PHE A 79 1.45 -2.25 7.38
N ILE A 80 0.91 -3.42 7.03
CA ILE A 80 -0.45 -3.51 6.47
C ILE A 80 -1.48 -3.02 7.49
N ASP A 81 -1.42 -3.49 8.74
CA ASP A 81 -2.37 -3.09 9.79
C ASP A 81 -2.33 -1.57 10.06
N ALA A 82 -1.15 -0.95 10.10
CA ALA A 82 -1.00 0.49 10.23
C ALA A 82 -1.64 1.25 9.04
N ALA A 83 -1.39 0.80 7.81
CA ALA A 83 -1.94 1.39 6.60
C ALA A 83 -3.47 1.40 6.60
N LEU A 84 -4.08 0.26 6.98
CA LEU A 84 -5.54 0.13 7.03
C LEU A 84 -6.14 0.98 8.15
N ARG A 85 -5.48 1.11 9.31
CA ARG A 85 -5.91 1.97 10.42
C ARG A 85 -5.82 3.47 10.12
N TYR A 86 -4.83 3.90 9.34
CA TYR A 86 -4.65 5.31 9.00
C TYR A 86 -5.81 5.84 8.13
N ASP A 87 -6.36 5.01 7.24
CA ASP A 87 -7.53 5.34 6.41
C ASP A 87 -8.82 5.50 7.26
N HIS A 88 -8.94 4.80 8.38
CA HIS A 88 -10.04 5.02 9.32
C HIS A 88 -10.02 6.40 10.00
N SER A 89 -8.83 7.00 10.16
CA SER A 89 -8.61 8.21 10.95
C SER A 89 -8.84 9.50 10.15
N LYS A 90 -8.87 9.42 8.81
CA LYS A 90 -9.08 10.55 7.90
C LYS A 90 -10.51 10.74 7.39
N ARG A 91 -11.50 10.07 7.98
CA ARG A 91 -12.91 10.41 7.72
C ARG A 91 -13.34 11.53 8.67
N PRO A 92 -13.30 12.83 8.30
CA PRO A 92 -14.09 13.80 9.03
C PRO A 92 -15.55 13.35 8.95
N CYS A 93 -16.26 13.38 10.08
CA CYS A 93 -17.72 13.33 10.05
C CYS A 93 -18.21 14.33 8.99
N PRO A 94 -19.11 13.94 8.07
CA PRO A 94 -19.74 14.94 7.21
C PRO A 94 -20.39 15.99 8.12
N PRO A 95 -20.23 17.31 7.82
CA PRO A 95 -20.86 18.34 8.63
C PRO A 95 -22.35 18.02 8.72
N ALA A 96 -22.89 18.01 9.94
CA ALA A 96 -24.29 17.69 10.19
C ALA A 96 -25.15 18.60 9.31
N VAL A 97 -25.84 18.01 8.33
CA VAL A 97 -26.82 18.73 7.52
C VAL A 97 -27.96 19.10 8.47
N PRO A 98 -28.26 20.39 8.70
CA PRO A 98 -29.36 20.76 9.56
C PRO A 98 -30.67 20.24 8.97
N PRO A 99 -31.64 19.79 9.80
CA PRO A 99 -32.92 19.28 9.33
C PRO A 99 -33.71 20.37 8.59
N PRO A 100 -34.64 19.98 7.69
CA PRO A 100 -35.44 20.90 6.89
C PRO A 100 -36.34 21.81 7.72
#